data_AF-A0A392NYL4-F1
#
_entry.id   AF-A0A392NYL4-F1
#
_cell.length_a   1.000
_cell.length_b   1.000
_cell.length_c   1.000
_cell.angle_alpha   90.00
_cell.angle_beta   90.00
_cell.angle_gamma   90.00
#
_symmetry.space_group_name_H-M   'P 1'
#
loop_
_entity.id
_entity.type
_entity.pdbx_description
1 polymer ?
#
loop_
_entity_poly.entity_id
_entity_poly.type
_entity_poly.pdbx_seq_one_letter_code
_entity_poly.pdbx_strand_id
1 'polypeptide(L)'
;MCCCNGKVQLPLLKEAPRLLRQLLFDQTSPDNKKFQQNIRSYNSMFAFTSPGMKFDDTNKGGRGPPIIRIQGQTCHRIGSLLPITGQPPKFGQLYIYDTDNEIQN
;
A
#
# COMPACT_ATOMS: atom_id res chain seq x y z
N MET A 1 -19.43 -5.88 24.11
CA MET A 1 -18.40 -6.41 25.03
C MET A 1 -17.04 -6.17 24.36
N CYS A 2 -16.24 -5.24 24.88
CA CYS A 2 -15.00 -4.77 24.26
C CYS A 2 -13.82 -4.98 25.24
N CYS A 3 -12.61 -5.02 24.69
CA CYS A 3 -11.27 -5.22 25.28
C CYS A 3 -11.23 -5.26 26.83
N CYS A 4 -10.92 -6.45 27.37
CA CYS A 4 -10.73 -6.69 28.82
C CYS A 4 -11.94 -6.34 29.71
N ASN A 5 -13.15 -6.76 29.33
CA ASN A 5 -14.38 -6.52 30.12
C ASN A 5 -14.62 -5.04 30.45
N GLY A 6 -14.33 -4.13 29.51
CA GLY A 6 -14.53 -2.69 29.70
C GLY A 6 -13.47 -1.98 30.55
N LYS A 7 -12.40 -2.68 30.97
CA LYS A 7 -11.26 -2.08 31.68
C LYS A 7 -10.36 -1.24 30.78
N VAL A 8 -10.53 -1.34 29.46
CA VAL A 8 -9.80 -0.54 28.47
C VAL A 8 -10.76 0.46 27.87
N GLN A 9 -10.50 1.74 28.12
CA GLN A 9 -11.19 2.85 27.46
C GLN A 9 -10.32 3.35 26.31
N LEU A 10 -10.69 3.01 25.08
CA LEU A 10 -10.01 3.50 23.90
C LEU A 10 -10.37 4.98 23.68
N PRO A 11 -9.41 5.83 23.29
CA PRO A 11 -9.71 7.20 22.90
C PRO A 11 -10.66 7.19 21.69
N LEU A 12 -11.47 8.24 21.58
CA LEU A 12 -12.32 8.42 20.41
C LEU A 12 -11.46 8.45 19.14
N LEU A 13 -11.94 7.78 18.10
CA LEU A 13 -11.29 7.80 16.79
C LEU A 13 -11.26 9.23 16.27
N LYS A 14 -10.11 9.64 15.73
CA LYS A 14 -9.99 10.92 15.03
C LYS A 14 -10.89 10.91 13.80
N GLU A 15 -11.52 12.04 13.51
CA GLU A 15 -12.33 12.16 12.30
C GLU A 15 -11.47 11.96 11.05
N ALA A 16 -12.05 11.27 10.07
CA ALA A 16 -11.42 11.12 8.77
C ALA A 16 -11.32 12.47 8.06
N PRO A 17 -10.25 12.72 7.28
CA PRO A 17 -10.15 13.86 6.39
C PRO A 17 -11.42 14.05 5.54
N ARG A 18 -11.81 15.31 5.27
CA ARG A 18 -13.08 15.67 4.61
C ARG A 18 -13.35 14.86 3.34
N LEU A 19 -12.33 14.68 2.50
CA LEU A 19 -12.43 13.91 1.26
C LEU A 19 -12.82 12.45 1.54
N LEU A 20 -12.11 11.77 2.45
CA LEU A 20 -12.40 10.40 2.82
C LEU A 20 -13.79 10.28 3.45
N ARG A 21 -14.20 11.26 4.26
CA ARG A 21 -15.54 11.29 4.84
C ARG A 21 -16.63 11.37 3.77
N GLN A 22 -16.45 12.18 2.73
CA GLN A 22 -17.38 12.28 1.60
C GLN A 22 -17.42 10.96 0.81
N LEU A 23 -16.24 10.44 0.45
CA LEU A 23 -16.12 9.18 -0.29
C LEU A 23 -16.70 7.98 0.48
N LEU A 24 -16.64 7.97 1.81
CA LEU A 24 -17.11 6.85 2.63
C LEU A 24 -18.56 6.99 3.10
N PHE A 25 -19.07 8.20 3.39
CA PHE A 25 -20.34 8.35 4.09
C PHE A 25 -21.36 9.26 3.39
N ASP A 26 -20.98 10.01 2.37
CA ASP A 26 -21.91 10.90 1.67
C ASP A 26 -22.73 10.14 0.62
N GLN A 27 -23.85 9.57 1.05
CA GLN A 27 -24.73 8.75 0.19
C GLN A 27 -25.36 9.52 -0.98
N THR A 28 -25.31 10.86 -0.95
CA THR A 28 -25.84 11.71 -2.02
C THR A 28 -24.86 11.88 -3.16
N SER A 29 -23.56 11.66 -2.90
CA SER A 29 -22.52 11.78 -3.91
C SER A 29 -22.46 10.55 -4.81
N PRO A 30 -22.43 10.71 -6.15
CA PRO A 30 -22.19 9.60 -7.06
C PRO A 30 -20.81 8.96 -6.84
N ASP A 31 -19.82 9.74 -6.36
CA ASP A 31 -18.47 9.26 -6.08
C ASP A 31 -18.44 8.32 -4.88
N ASN A 32 -19.32 8.49 -3.89
CA ASN A 32 -19.40 7.61 -2.72
C ASN A 32 -19.72 6.17 -3.13
N LYS A 33 -20.75 5.98 -3.97
CA LYS A 33 -21.15 4.64 -4.44
C LYS A 33 -20.02 3.98 -5.23
N LYS A 34 -19.42 4.72 -6.17
CA LYS A 34 -18.30 4.22 -6.98
C LYS A 34 -17.09 3.90 -6.11
N PHE A 35 -16.76 4.75 -5.14
CA PHE A 35 -15.66 4.54 -4.21
C PHE A 35 -15.87 3.31 -3.33
N GLN A 36 -17.04 3.17 -2.71
CA GLN A 36 -17.33 2.00 -1.86
C GLN A 36 -17.31 0.69 -2.64
N GLN A 37 -17.91 0.66 -3.83
CA GLN A 37 -17.92 -0.54 -4.69
C GLN A 37 -16.51 -0.98 -5.10
N ASN A 38 -15.61 -0.02 -5.33
CA ASN A 38 -14.24 -0.27 -5.81
C ASN A 38 -13.17 -0.02 -4.74
N ILE A 39 -13.54 0.06 -3.45
CA ILE A 39 -12.61 0.49 -2.39
C ILE A 39 -11.40 -0.44 -2.28
N ARG A 40 -11.60 -1.74 -2.54
CA ARG A 40 -10.51 -2.72 -2.61
C ARG A 40 -9.56 -2.40 -3.76
N SER A 41 -10.07 -2.13 -4.95
CA SER A 41 -9.25 -1.80 -6.12
C SER A 41 -8.47 -0.50 -5.90
N TYR A 42 -9.09 0.54 -5.34
CA TYR A 42 -8.38 1.77 -4.96
C TYR A 42 -7.27 1.49 -3.95
N ASN A 43 -7.59 0.78 -2.86
CA ASN A 43 -6.60 0.42 -1.85
C ASN A 43 -5.47 -0.45 -2.44
N SER A 44 -5.78 -1.38 -3.34
CA SER A 44 -4.79 -2.23 -4.02
C SER A 44 -3.91 -1.45 -4.99
N MET A 45 -4.46 -0.49 -5.74
CA MET A 45 -3.68 0.39 -6.62
C MET A 45 -2.70 1.25 -5.83
N PHE A 46 -3.06 1.64 -4.60
CA PHE A 46 -2.17 2.39 -3.70
C PHE A 46 -1.42 1.50 -2.71
N ALA A 47 -1.66 0.19 -2.71
CA ALA A 47 -0.92 -0.79 -1.93
C ALA A 47 0.44 -1.08 -2.59
N PHE A 48 1.13 -0.05 -3.07
CA PHE A 48 2.50 -0.14 -3.50
C PHE A 48 3.34 -0.58 -2.30
N THR A 49 3.69 -1.86 -2.30
CA THR A 49 4.70 -2.42 -1.43
C THR A 49 6.01 -1.75 -1.82
N SER A 50 6.51 -0.81 -1.00
CA SER A 50 7.95 -0.61 -0.99
C SER A 50 8.53 -1.74 -0.14
N PRO A 51 9.24 -2.71 -0.74
CA PRO A 51 9.89 -3.73 0.04
C PRO A 51 11.04 -3.07 0.81
N GLY A 52 10.87 -2.92 2.12
CA GLY A 52 11.98 -2.59 3.01
C GLY A 52 12.94 -3.77 3.07
N MET A 53 13.91 -3.84 2.15
CA MET A 53 14.88 -4.94 2.09
C MET A 53 16.32 -4.46 2.33
N LYS A 54 17.13 -5.33 2.93
CA LYS A 54 18.59 -5.22 2.88
C LYS A 54 19.03 -5.91 1.59
N PHE A 55 19.62 -5.15 0.68
CA PHE A 55 20.24 -5.72 -0.52
C PHE A 55 21.51 -6.45 -0.13
N ASP A 56 21.62 -7.70 -0.55
CA ASP A 56 22.87 -8.45 -0.52
C ASP A 56 23.60 -8.21 -1.84
N ASP A 57 24.64 -7.37 -1.79
CA ASP A 57 25.41 -6.95 -2.96
C ASP A 57 26.52 -7.95 -3.33
N THR A 58 26.64 -9.08 -2.63
CA THR A 58 27.76 -10.04 -2.76
C THR A 58 27.81 -10.76 -4.12
N ASN A 59 26.73 -10.77 -4.91
CA ASN A 59 26.62 -11.54 -6.16
C ASN A 59 26.35 -10.68 -7.43
N LYS A 60 26.84 -9.44 -7.48
CA LYS A 60 26.68 -8.55 -8.65
C LYS A 60 27.59 -8.87 -9.86
N GLY A 61 28.44 -9.90 -9.79
CA GLY A 61 29.52 -10.16 -10.75
C GLY A 61 29.22 -11.13 -11.90
N GLY A 62 27.99 -11.63 -12.04
CA GLY A 62 27.63 -12.55 -13.12
C GLY A 62 27.42 -11.85 -14.48
N ARG A 63 27.71 -12.52 -15.60
CA ARG A 63 27.42 -12.04 -16.97
C ARG A 63 25.92 -12.05 -17.35
N GLY A 64 25.02 -12.26 -16.39
CA GLY A 64 23.58 -12.36 -16.61
C GLY A 64 22.82 -11.10 -16.15
N PRO A 65 21.51 -11.03 -16.41
CA PRO A 65 20.65 -9.96 -15.92
C PRO A 65 20.77 -9.80 -14.39
N PRO A 66 20.63 -8.58 -13.83
CA PRO A 66 20.72 -8.36 -12.39
C PRO A 66 19.71 -9.22 -11.63
N ILE A 67 20.20 -10.08 -10.74
CA ILE A 67 19.35 -10.93 -9.89
C ILE A 67 19.28 -10.30 -8.51
N ILE A 68 18.06 -9.98 -8.05
CA ILE A 68 17.80 -9.56 -6.66
C ILE A 68 17.33 -10.80 -5.90
N ARG A 69 18.08 -11.20 -4.87
CA ARG A 69 17.67 -12.27 -3.95
C ARG A 69 17.11 -11.66 -2.67
N ILE A 70 15.85 -11.97 -2.36
CA ILE A 70 15.17 -11.49 -1.16
C ILE A 70 15.13 -12.66 -0.16
N GLN A 71 15.64 -12.46 1.06
CA GLN A 71 15.54 -13.41 2.16
C GLN A 71 14.91 -12.74 3.38
N GLY A 72 13.95 -13.41 4.03
CA GLY A 72 13.23 -12.91 5.21
C GLY A 72 11.81 -12.42 4.90
N GLN A 73 11.18 -11.78 5.89
CA GLN A 73 9.82 -11.25 5.78
C GLN A 73 9.81 -9.91 5.04
N THR A 74 9.02 -9.80 3.97
CA THR A 74 8.74 -8.52 3.32
C THR A 74 7.81 -7.70 4.20
N CYS A 75 8.23 -6.49 4.58
CA CYS A 75 7.38 -5.54 5.28
C CYS A 75 6.96 -4.41 4.34
N HIS A 76 5.68 -4.04 4.38
CA HIS A 76 5.20 -2.85 3.68
C HIS A 76 5.72 -1.60 4.40
N ARG A 77 6.58 -0.84 3.73
CA ARG A 77 7.03 0.46 4.23
C ARG A 77 6.43 1.56 3.37
N ILE A 78 5.34 2.17 3.80
CA ILE A 78 4.73 3.30 3.08
C ILE A 78 5.54 4.56 3.39
N GLY A 79 6.14 5.17 2.36
CA GLY A 79 6.79 6.48 2.45
C GLY A 79 5.92 7.58 1.81
N SER A 80 6.33 8.84 1.96
CA SER A 80 5.74 9.98 1.24
C SER A 80 5.89 9.81 -0.28
N LEU A 81 4.83 10.05 -1.07
CA LEU A 81 4.83 9.95 -2.54
C LEU A 81 6.01 10.69 -3.20
N LEU A 82 6.38 11.83 -2.64
CA LEU A 82 7.55 12.59 -3.07
C LEU A 82 8.72 12.34 -2.11
N PRO A 83 9.95 12.18 -2.63
CA PRO A 83 11.13 12.15 -1.79
C PRO A 83 11.25 13.47 -1.03
N ILE A 84 11.67 13.39 0.22
CA ILE A 84 12.06 14.57 1.00
C ILE A 84 13.23 15.24 0.27
N THR A 85 13.23 16.57 0.19
CA THR A 85 14.29 17.34 -0.48
C THR A 85 15.69 16.88 -0.04
N GLY A 86 16.53 16.50 -1.01
CA GLY A 86 17.89 16.00 -0.77
C GLY A 86 18.01 14.50 -0.48
N GLN A 87 16.90 13.76 -0.39
CA GLN A 87 16.92 12.29 -0.30
C GLN A 87 16.71 11.66 -1.68
N PRO A 88 17.39 10.54 -2.00
CA PRO A 88 17.11 9.81 -3.22
C PRO A 88 15.67 9.23 -3.19
N PRO A 89 14.99 9.12 -4.35
CA PRO A 89 13.69 8.47 -4.43
C PRO A 89 13.80 7.00 -3.97
N LYS A 90 12.81 6.55 -3.18
CA LYS A 90 12.78 5.19 -2.58
C LYS A 90 11.66 4.32 -3.12
N PHE A 91 11.02 4.73 -4.22
CA PHE A 91 9.91 3.99 -4.85
C PHE A 91 10.36 3.42 -6.19
N GLY A 92 10.17 2.12 -6.38
CA GLY A 92 10.16 1.48 -7.69
C GLY A 92 8.72 1.16 -8.07
N GLN A 93 8.30 1.54 -9.27
CA GLN A 93 7.05 1.05 -9.83
C GLN A 93 7.30 -0.36 -10.37
N LEU A 94 6.60 -1.36 -9.83
CA LEU A 94 6.61 -2.71 -10.36
C LEU A 94 5.36 -2.88 -11.24
N TYR A 95 5.56 -3.05 -12.55
CA TYR A 95 4.51 -3.47 -13.45
C TYR A 95 4.52 -5.00 -13.50
N ILE A 96 3.49 -5.61 -12.92
CA ILE A 96 3.28 -7.07 -12.99
C ILE A 96 2.39 -7.32 -14.20
N TYR A 97 2.92 -8.01 -15.20
CA TYR A 97 2.18 -8.46 -16.37
C TYR A 97 1.88 -9.94 -16.19
N ASP A 98 0.64 -10.28 -15.86
CA ASP A 98 0.15 -11.65 -15.72
C ASP A 98 -0.83 -11.94 -16.86
N THR A 99 -0.36 -12.70 -17.86
CA THR A 99 -1.15 -13.04 -19.05
C THR A 99 -2.24 -14.07 -18.78
N ASP A 100 -2.17 -14.82 -17.68
CA ASP A 100 -3.05 -15.98 -17.46
C ASP A 100 -4.38 -15.58 -16.77
N ASN A 101 -4.45 -14.40 -16.17
CA ASN A 101 -5.60 -13.92 -15.39
C ASN A 101 -6.31 -12.67 -15.96
N GLU A 102 -5.94 -12.18 -17.16
CA GLU A 102 -6.54 -10.94 -17.71
C GLU A 102 -8.04 -11.05 -18.03
N ILE A 103 -8.56 -12.25 -18.28
CA ILE A 103 -9.94 -12.45 -18.78
C ILE A 103 -10.97 -12.68 -17.65
N GLN A 104 -10.55 -12.88 -16.40
CA GLN A 104 -11.45 -13.28 -15.29
C GLN A 104 -11.60 -12.31 -14.12
N ASN A 105 -11.12 -11.06 -14.20
CA ASN A 105 -11.35 -10.03 -13.17
C ASN A 105 -12.41 -9.01 -13.57
#